data_AF-A0A7S1V8A8-F1
#
_entry.id   AF-A0A7S1V8A8-F1
#
_cell.length_a   1.000
_cell.length_b   1.000
_cell.length_c   1.000
_cell.angle_alpha   90.00
_cell.angle_beta   90.00
_cell.angle_gamma   90.00
#
_symmetry.space_group_name_H-M   'P 1'
#
loop_
_entity.id
_entity.type
_entity.pdbx_description
1 polymer ?
#
loop_
_entity_poly.entity_id
_entity_poly.type
_entity_poly.pdbx_seq_one_letter_code
_entity_poly.pdbx_strand_id
1 'polypeptide(L)'
;GAVPVAFVLCGNFCVENDPIATHRLRDDLGRLARMIRTHRRIARESTFVLVPGPADPLGAAIAPMPILPFADYLTELFRDALPNTPVHFASNPCRLRYFDRDFVVYRDDVVGRMRRHAILSPATEDEVQVNEEGVEEWVQREVPMSEHVVKTILDQAHLS
;
A
#
# COMPACT_ATOMS: atom_id res chain seq x y z
N GLY A 1 -8.38 23.45 -8.91
CA GLY A 1 -7.42 22.34 -8.83
C GLY A 1 -7.88 21.18 -9.69
N ALA A 2 -6.93 20.47 -10.31
CA ALA A 2 -7.18 19.23 -11.04
C ALA A 2 -7.67 18.13 -10.07
N VAL A 3 -8.53 17.23 -10.56
CA VAL A 3 -9.01 16.07 -9.81
C VAL A 3 -8.19 14.84 -10.24
N PRO A 4 -7.65 14.04 -9.31
CA PRO A 4 -6.91 12.83 -9.67
C PRO A 4 -7.77 11.84 -10.47
N VAL A 5 -7.17 11.19 -11.46
CA VAL A 5 -7.87 10.16 -12.27
C VAL A 5 -8.22 8.93 -11.43
N ALA A 6 -7.35 8.56 -10.49
CA ALA A 6 -7.58 7.44 -9.59
C ALA A 6 -6.96 7.64 -8.21
N PHE A 7 -7.56 6.99 -7.21
CA PHE A 7 -7.03 6.81 -5.87
C PHE A 7 -6.78 5.32 -5.63
N VAL A 8 -5.52 4.94 -5.43
CA VAL A 8 -5.14 3.59 -5.02
C VAL A 8 -4.96 3.60 -3.50
N LEU A 9 -5.91 3.00 -2.78
CA LEU A 9 -5.91 2.91 -1.34
C LEU A 9 -5.41 1.52 -0.95
N CYS A 10 -4.25 1.47 -0.32
CA CYS A 10 -3.65 0.24 0.17
C CYS A 10 -3.92 0.10 1.67
N GLY A 11 -4.34 -1.09 2.09
CA GLY A 11 -4.57 -1.41 3.50
C GLY A 11 -3.30 -1.28 4.38
N ASN A 12 -3.37 -1.57 5.66
CA ASN A 12 -4.52 -2.17 6.34
C ASN A 12 -5.58 -1.10 6.64
N PHE A 13 -6.83 -1.42 6.33
CA PHE A 13 -8.01 -0.59 6.61
C PHE A 13 -8.56 -0.82 8.02
N CYS A 14 -8.13 -1.88 8.69
CA CYS A 14 -8.37 -2.12 10.11
C CYS A 14 -7.05 -2.48 10.80
N VAL A 15 -6.86 -2.04 12.05
CA VAL A 15 -5.64 -2.29 12.84
C VAL A 15 -5.89 -3.31 13.96
N GLU A 16 -7.16 -3.58 14.26
CA GLU A 16 -7.57 -4.41 15.39
C GLU A 16 -7.77 -5.85 14.97
N ASN A 17 -7.29 -6.78 15.79
CA ASN A 17 -7.40 -8.22 15.55
C ASN A 17 -8.26 -8.84 16.66
N ASP A 18 -9.56 -8.52 16.63
CA ASP A 18 -10.55 -9.04 17.58
C ASP A 18 -11.70 -9.77 16.86
N PRO A 19 -12.57 -10.50 17.58
CA PRO A 19 -13.61 -11.33 16.95
C PRO A 19 -14.62 -10.56 16.08
N ILE A 20 -14.72 -9.24 16.21
CA ILE A 20 -15.65 -8.41 15.43
C ILE A 20 -14.94 -7.55 14.39
N ALA A 21 -13.63 -7.72 14.21
CA ALA A 21 -12.80 -6.94 13.29
C ALA A 21 -13.33 -6.99 11.85
N THR A 22 -13.82 -8.14 11.38
CA THR A 22 -14.46 -8.28 10.05
C THR A 22 -15.69 -7.37 9.89
N HIS A 23 -16.53 -7.27 10.93
CA HIS A 23 -17.70 -6.40 10.91
C HIS A 23 -17.29 -4.92 10.97
N ARG A 24 -16.31 -4.57 11.81
CA ARG A 24 -15.77 -3.21 11.87
C ARG A 24 -15.17 -2.78 10.53
N LEU A 25 -14.40 -3.65 9.88
CA LEU A 25 -13.86 -3.41 8.55
C LEU A 25 -14.97 -3.07 7.54
N ARG A 26 -16.06 -3.85 7.52
CA ARG A 26 -17.23 -3.56 6.68
C ARG A 26 -17.83 -2.18 6.97
N ASP A 27 -18.01 -1.85 8.24
CA ASP A 27 -18.57 -0.56 8.66
C ASP A 27 -17.66 0.63 8.32
N ASP A 28 -16.35 0.46 8.50
CA ASP A 28 -15.34 1.49 8.24
C ASP A 28 -15.14 1.72 6.74
N LEU A 29 -15.18 0.66 5.92
CA LEU A 29 -15.28 0.80 4.46
C LEU A 29 -16.55 1.58 4.07
N GLY A 30 -17.69 1.28 4.69
CA GLY A 30 -18.92 2.06 4.50
C GLY A 30 -18.79 3.53 4.91
N ARG A 31 -18.09 3.82 6.02
CA ARG A 31 -17.80 5.21 6.47
C ARG A 31 -16.88 5.93 5.49
N LEU A 32 -15.84 5.27 5.01
CA LEU A 32 -14.93 5.79 4.00
C LEU A 32 -15.68 6.17 2.72
N ALA A 33 -16.56 5.30 2.22
CA ALA A 33 -17.38 5.58 1.05
C ALA A 33 -18.31 6.78 1.25
N ARG A 34 -18.95 6.90 2.43
CA ARG A 34 -19.78 8.06 2.77
C ARG A 34 -18.96 9.35 2.84
N MET A 35 -17.72 9.30 3.30
CA MET A 35 -16.80 10.44 3.30
C MET A 35 -16.37 10.83 1.88
N ILE A 36 -16.06 9.86 1.02
CA ILE A 36 -15.77 10.14 -0.40
C ILE A 36 -16.97 10.81 -1.06
N ARG A 37 -18.19 10.33 -0.77
CA ARG A 37 -19.44 10.88 -1.31
C ARG A 37 -19.65 12.37 -0.97
N THR A 38 -19.18 12.85 0.19
CA THR A 38 -19.31 14.29 0.53
C THR A 38 -18.48 15.16 -0.43
N HIS A 39 -17.44 14.60 -1.05
CA HIS A 39 -16.58 15.25 -2.03
C HIS A 39 -17.06 14.95 -3.45
N ARG A 40 -18.20 15.55 -3.85
CA ARG A 40 -18.92 15.21 -5.09
C ARG A 40 -18.08 15.20 -6.37
N ARG A 41 -17.11 16.11 -6.51
CA ARG A 41 -16.22 16.16 -7.69
C ARG A 41 -15.31 14.93 -7.75
N ILE A 42 -14.63 14.63 -6.64
CA ILE A 42 -13.79 13.44 -6.51
C ILE A 42 -14.61 12.16 -6.74
N ALA A 43 -15.78 12.05 -6.10
CA ALA A 43 -16.63 10.87 -6.24
C ALA A 43 -17.16 10.64 -7.67
N ARG A 44 -17.22 11.68 -8.52
CA ARG A 44 -17.71 11.58 -9.91
C ARG A 44 -16.59 11.42 -10.92
N GLU A 45 -15.45 12.04 -10.68
CA GLU A 45 -14.38 12.19 -11.66
C GLU A 45 -13.21 11.21 -11.41
N SER A 46 -13.14 10.57 -10.25
CA SER A 46 -12.06 9.65 -9.87
C SER A 46 -12.50 8.18 -9.80
N THR A 47 -11.57 7.28 -10.11
CA THR A 47 -11.69 5.84 -9.87
C THR A 47 -11.04 5.46 -8.54
N PHE A 48 -11.64 4.57 -7.76
CA PHE A 48 -11.05 4.06 -6.53
C PHE A 48 -10.60 2.62 -6.68
N VAL A 49 -9.38 2.31 -6.27
CA VAL A 49 -8.85 0.94 -6.21
C VAL A 49 -8.50 0.65 -4.76
N LEU A 50 -9.14 -0.34 -4.16
CA LEU A 50 -8.84 -0.79 -2.80
C LEU A 50 -8.03 -2.08 -2.87
N VAL A 51 -6.85 -2.07 -2.27
CA VAL A 51 -5.92 -3.20 -2.21
C VAL A 51 -5.79 -3.66 -0.75
N PRO A 52 -6.14 -4.91 -0.42
CA PRO A 52 -6.06 -5.39 0.95
C PRO A 52 -4.62 -5.45 1.46
N GLY A 53 -4.44 -5.10 2.72
CA GLY A 53 -3.18 -5.29 3.42
C GLY A 53 -3.12 -6.64 4.15
N PRO A 54 -1.93 -7.08 4.56
CA PRO A 54 -1.73 -8.39 5.20
C PRO A 54 -2.32 -8.52 6.61
N ALA A 55 -2.69 -7.41 7.25
CA ALA A 55 -3.35 -7.43 8.57
C ALA A 55 -4.84 -7.07 8.50
N ASP A 56 -5.43 -6.99 7.30
CA ASP A 56 -6.87 -6.82 7.18
C ASP A 56 -7.61 -8.10 7.61
N PRO A 57 -8.69 -8.01 8.41
CA PRO A 57 -9.48 -9.15 8.86
C PRO A 57 -10.38 -9.69 7.74
N LEU A 58 -9.78 -10.38 6.77
CA LEU A 58 -10.47 -10.89 5.57
C LEU A 58 -11.15 -12.25 5.78
N GLY A 59 -11.22 -12.74 7.03
CA GLY A 59 -11.84 -14.03 7.38
C GLY A 59 -10.88 -15.22 7.44
N ALA A 60 -9.57 -15.02 7.16
CA ALA A 60 -8.53 -16.01 7.37
C ALA A 60 -7.55 -15.54 8.47
N ALA A 61 -7.06 -16.46 9.30
CA ALA A 61 -6.10 -16.15 10.38
C ALA A 61 -4.70 -15.77 9.85
N ILE A 62 -4.34 -16.25 8.66
CA ILE A 62 -3.11 -15.91 7.94
C ILE A 62 -3.51 -15.47 6.54
N ALA A 63 -3.03 -14.32 6.10
CA ALA A 63 -3.28 -13.83 4.75
C ALA A 63 -2.58 -14.75 3.72
N PRO A 64 -3.32 -15.39 2.80
CA PRO A 64 -2.72 -16.17 1.72
C PRO A 64 -1.96 -15.26 0.76
N MET A 65 -0.94 -15.78 0.08
CA MET A 65 -0.29 -15.10 -1.04
C MET A 65 -0.69 -15.78 -2.36
N PRO A 66 -1.28 -15.05 -3.33
CA PRO A 66 -1.72 -13.65 -3.25
C PRO A 66 -2.95 -13.48 -2.33
N ILE A 67 -3.08 -12.31 -1.70
CA ILE A 67 -4.27 -11.97 -0.93
C ILE A 67 -5.39 -11.68 -1.94
N LEU A 68 -6.50 -12.41 -1.81
CA LEU A 68 -7.66 -12.25 -2.67
C LEU A 68 -8.35 -10.90 -2.44
N PRO A 69 -9.11 -10.39 -3.43
CA PRO A 69 -9.97 -9.23 -3.22
C PRO A 69 -10.91 -9.39 -2.02
N PHE A 70 -11.34 -8.25 -1.47
CA PHE A 70 -12.37 -8.25 -0.41
C PHE A 70 -13.61 -9.01 -0.84
N ALA A 71 -14.12 -9.88 0.03
CA ALA A 71 -15.39 -10.56 -0.18
C ALA A 71 -16.54 -9.56 -0.33
N ASP A 72 -17.60 -9.96 -1.04
CA ASP A 72 -18.72 -9.07 -1.35
C ASP A 72 -19.39 -8.48 -0.11
N TYR A 73 -19.52 -9.28 0.95
CA TYR A 73 -20.06 -8.85 2.24
C TYR A 73 -19.30 -7.64 2.83
N LEU A 74 -17.97 -7.62 2.72
CA LEU A 74 -17.13 -6.55 3.26
C LEU A 74 -17.29 -5.23 2.49
N THR A 75 -17.63 -5.33 1.21
CA THR A 75 -17.61 -4.20 0.27
C THR A 75 -19.01 -3.66 -0.06
N GLU A 76 -20.06 -4.38 0.34
CA GLU A 76 -21.46 -4.02 0.16
C GLU A 76 -21.76 -2.57 0.57
N LEU A 77 -21.47 -2.19 1.83
CA LEU A 77 -21.74 -0.84 2.33
C LEU A 77 -20.95 0.24 1.59
N PHE A 78 -19.77 -0.09 1.07
CA PHE A 78 -18.97 0.83 0.29
C PHE A 78 -19.63 1.10 -1.07
N ARG A 79 -20.03 0.02 -1.76
CA ARG A 79 -20.68 0.08 -3.08
C ARG A 79 -22.03 0.79 -3.00
N ASP A 80 -22.84 0.48 -1.99
CA ASP A 80 -24.15 1.11 -1.78
C ASP A 80 -24.04 2.62 -1.51
N ALA A 81 -22.98 3.06 -0.83
CA ALA A 81 -22.73 4.47 -0.59
C ALA A 81 -22.24 5.22 -1.84
N LEU A 82 -21.66 4.53 -2.82
CA LEU A 82 -21.05 5.11 -4.02
C LEU A 82 -21.50 4.39 -5.33
N PRO A 83 -22.82 4.31 -5.62
CA PRO A 83 -23.33 3.44 -6.69
C PRO A 83 -22.92 3.87 -8.10
N ASN A 84 -22.56 5.15 -8.28
CA ASN A 84 -22.18 5.72 -9.59
C ASN A 84 -20.68 6.08 -9.66
N THR A 85 -19.88 5.65 -8.69
CA THR A 85 -18.44 5.89 -8.66
C THR A 85 -17.73 4.63 -9.15
N PRO A 86 -16.76 4.73 -10.07
CA PRO A 86 -15.95 3.59 -10.46
C PRO A 86 -15.10 3.11 -9.28
N VAL A 87 -15.29 1.86 -8.85
CA VAL A 87 -14.56 1.26 -7.72
C VAL A 87 -14.11 -0.15 -8.10
N HIS A 88 -12.85 -0.47 -7.82
CA HIS A 88 -12.26 -1.79 -7.97
C HIS A 88 -11.74 -2.28 -6.62
N PHE A 89 -12.16 -3.48 -6.21
CA PHE A 89 -11.55 -4.19 -5.09
C PHE A 89 -10.58 -5.21 -5.68
N ALA A 90 -9.29 -4.95 -5.54
CA ALA A 90 -8.22 -5.72 -6.20
C ALA A 90 -7.57 -6.73 -5.23
N SER A 91 -6.80 -7.67 -5.76
CA SER A 91 -5.92 -8.54 -4.98
C SER A 91 -4.70 -7.78 -4.46
N ASN A 92 -3.91 -8.41 -3.59
CA ASN A 92 -2.57 -7.95 -3.23
C ASN A 92 -1.54 -9.09 -3.41
N PRO A 93 -0.56 -8.94 -4.32
CA PRO A 93 -0.36 -7.81 -5.23
C PRO A 93 -1.43 -7.74 -6.33
N CYS A 94 -1.52 -6.59 -7.01
CA CYS A 94 -2.28 -6.43 -8.25
C CYS A 94 -1.52 -5.62 -9.29
N ARG A 95 -1.93 -5.73 -10.55
CA ARG A 95 -1.41 -4.95 -11.68
C ARG A 95 -2.51 -4.03 -12.21
N LEU A 96 -2.23 -2.74 -12.30
CA LEU A 96 -3.09 -1.72 -12.87
C LEU A 96 -2.48 -1.28 -14.20
N ARG A 97 -3.30 -1.19 -15.25
CA ARG A 97 -2.86 -0.67 -16.55
C ARG A 97 -3.55 0.66 -16.82
N TYR A 98 -2.75 1.67 -17.15
CA TYR A 98 -3.23 2.97 -17.59
C TYR A 98 -2.52 3.35 -18.89
N PHE A 99 -3.28 3.33 -19.98
CA PHE A 99 -2.75 3.45 -21.35
C PHE A 99 -1.61 2.43 -21.62
N ASP A 100 -0.40 2.91 -21.87
CA ASP A 100 0.81 2.17 -22.17
C ASP A 100 1.63 1.82 -20.91
N ARG A 101 1.15 2.20 -19.71
CA ARG A 101 1.87 2.03 -18.45
C ARG A 101 1.23 0.96 -17.57
N ASP A 102 2.07 0.06 -17.07
CA ASP A 102 1.71 -0.92 -16.06
C ASP A 102 2.25 -0.49 -14.69
N PHE A 103 1.38 -0.51 -13.68
CA PHE A 103 1.71 -0.28 -12.27
C PHE A 103 1.47 -1.59 -11.52
N VAL A 104 2.46 -2.03 -10.75
CA VAL A 104 2.28 -3.15 -9.83
C VAL A 104 2.16 -2.58 -8.42
N VAL A 105 1.05 -2.89 -7.76
CA VAL A 105 0.77 -2.48 -6.39
C VAL A 105 0.95 -3.69 -5.50
N TYR A 106 1.84 -3.57 -4.53
CA TYR A 106 2.11 -4.61 -3.54
C TYR A 106 2.15 -3.99 -2.16
N ARG A 107 1.28 -4.45 -1.27
CA ARG A 107 1.18 -3.95 0.10
C ARG A 107 1.73 -4.98 1.08
N ASP A 108 2.93 -4.73 1.59
CA ASP A 108 3.58 -5.55 2.62
C ASP A 108 4.55 -4.68 3.45
N ASP A 109 5.01 -5.17 4.61
CA ASP A 109 6.16 -4.63 5.33
C ASP A 109 7.46 -5.25 4.77
N VAL A 110 7.76 -4.93 3.50
CA VAL A 110 8.92 -5.51 2.80
C VAL A 110 10.23 -5.13 3.50
N VAL A 111 10.35 -3.88 3.96
CA VAL A 111 11.54 -3.39 4.65
C VAL A 111 11.76 -4.16 5.95
N GLY A 112 10.74 -4.29 6.80
CA GLY A 112 10.84 -5.03 8.04
C GLY A 112 11.08 -6.53 7.80
N ARG A 113 10.45 -7.12 6.78
CA ARG A 113 10.68 -8.52 6.39
C ARG A 113 12.13 -8.75 5.95
N MET A 114 12.66 -7.88 5.09
CA MET A 114 14.06 -7.97 4.64
C MET A 114 15.03 -7.74 5.79
N ARG A 115 14.80 -6.74 6.66
CA ARG A 115 15.65 -6.49 7.84
C ARG A 115 15.73 -7.70 8.78
N ARG A 116 14.60 -8.36 9.07
CA ARG A 116 14.56 -9.53 9.97
C ARG A 116 15.32 -10.74 9.43
N HIS A 117 15.50 -10.84 8.11
CA HIS A 117 16.16 -11.97 7.45
C HIS A 117 17.48 -11.58 6.78
N ALA A 118 17.95 -10.34 6.97
CA ALA A 118 19.20 -9.88 6.39
C ALA A 118 20.37 -10.59 7.07
N ILE A 119 21.23 -11.23 6.27
CA ILE A 119 22.46 -11.87 6.77
C ILE A 119 23.49 -10.80 7.16
N LEU A 120 23.55 -9.72 6.39
CA LEU A 120 24.41 -8.57 6.62
C LEU A 120 23.57 -7.34 6.94
N SER A 121 24.11 -6.47 7.77
CA SER A 121 23.51 -5.15 7.99
C SER A 121 23.57 -4.32 6.69
N PRO A 122 22.66 -3.34 6.52
CA PRO A 122 22.63 -2.48 5.33
C PRO A 122 24.00 -1.85 5.10
N ALA A 123 24.38 -1.63 3.84
CA ALA A 123 25.70 -1.11 3.51
C ALA A 123 25.84 0.33 4.03
N THR A 124 27.07 0.69 4.38
CA THR A 124 27.48 2.08 4.57
C THR A 124 28.26 2.53 3.34
N GLU A 125 28.02 3.75 2.91
CA GLU A 125 28.76 4.40 1.82
C GLU A 125 29.57 5.56 2.38
N ASP A 126 30.78 5.73 1.86
CA ASP A 126 31.59 6.91 2.17
C ASP A 126 31.02 8.11 1.42
N GLU A 127 30.55 9.11 2.17
CA GLU A 127 30.02 10.37 1.63
C GLU A 127 30.94 11.51 2.07
N VAL A 128 31.24 12.43 1.15
CA VAL A 128 32.00 13.64 1.49
C VAL A 128 31.02 14.69 1.99
N GLN A 129 31.18 15.13 3.24
CA GLN A 129 30.44 16.24 3.82
C GLN A 129 31.36 17.42 4.09
N VAL A 130 30.83 18.63 3.92
CA VAL A 130 31.57 19.87 4.22
C VAL A 130 31.17 20.32 5.61
N ASN A 131 32.13 20.42 6.51
CA ASN A 131 31.88 20.89 7.88
C ASN A 131 31.65 22.42 7.94
N GLU A 132 31.33 22.95 9.13
CA GLU A 132 31.07 24.40 9.32
C GLU A 132 32.29 25.29 8.98
N GLU A 133 33.47 24.71 8.91
CA GLU A 133 34.74 25.38 8.59
C GLU A 133 35.09 25.29 7.09
N GLY A 134 34.26 24.64 6.26
CA GLY A 134 34.48 24.50 4.82
C GLY A 134 35.43 23.37 4.43
N VAL A 135 35.74 22.44 5.36
CA VAL A 135 36.63 21.30 5.13
C VAL A 135 35.82 20.09 4.70
N GLU A 136 36.26 19.42 3.64
CA GLU A 136 35.71 18.14 3.19
C GLU A 136 36.14 17.00 4.13
N GLU A 137 35.16 16.31 4.71
CA GLU A 137 35.33 15.16 5.59
C GLU A 137 34.61 13.94 5.03
N TRP A 138 35.25 12.77 5.10
CA TRP A 138 34.65 11.50 4.73
C TRP A 138 33.82 10.96 5.88
N VAL A 139 32.52 10.83 5.67
CA VAL A 139 31.57 10.34 6.67
C VAL A 139 30.92 9.06 6.15
N GLN A 140 30.80 8.05 7.01
CA GLN A 140 30.05 6.85 6.67
C GLN A 140 28.55 7.12 6.78
N ARG A 141 27.88 7.16 5.63
CA ARG A 141 26.43 7.29 5.53
C ARG A 141 25.81 5.89 5.48
N GLU A 142 24.84 5.61 6.35
CA GLU A 142 24.00 4.41 6.18
C GLU A 142 23.15 4.52 4.91
N VAL A 143 23.26 3.54 4.02
CA VAL A 143 22.42 3.48 2.83
C VAL A 143 20.98 3.23 3.27
N PRO A 144 20.01 4.05 2.83
CA PRO A 144 18.61 3.85 3.16
C PRO A 144 18.15 2.45 2.76
N MET A 145 17.50 1.75 3.69
CA MET A 145 17.03 0.38 3.42
C MET A 145 16.05 0.29 2.23
N SER A 146 15.37 1.39 1.90
CA SER A 146 14.56 1.49 0.69
C SER A 146 15.36 1.25 -0.58
N GLU A 147 16.62 1.70 -0.67
CA GLU A 147 17.45 1.51 -1.86
C GLU A 147 17.85 0.05 -2.03
N HIS A 148 18.25 -0.61 -0.95
CA HIS A 148 18.52 -2.05 -0.96
C HIS A 148 17.28 -2.87 -1.32
N VAL A 149 16.10 -2.47 -0.82
CA VAL A 149 14.82 -3.13 -1.15
C VAL A 149 14.50 -2.95 -2.63
N VAL A 150 14.59 -1.73 -3.17
CA VAL A 150 14.33 -1.45 -4.59
C VAL A 150 15.28 -2.26 -5.46
N LYS A 151 16.58 -2.25 -5.16
CA LYS A 151 17.58 -3.03 -5.87
C LYS A 151 17.26 -4.52 -5.83
N THR A 152 16.93 -5.06 -4.66
CA THR A 152 16.60 -6.48 -4.51
C THR A 152 15.36 -6.87 -5.32
N ILE A 153 14.30 -6.05 -5.28
CA ILE A 153 13.07 -6.30 -6.06
C ILE A 153 13.36 -6.29 -7.56
N LEU A 154 14.18 -5.34 -8.03
CA LEU A 154 14.56 -5.23 -9.44
C LEU A 154 15.45 -6.40 -9.87
N ASP A 155 16.45 -6.76 -9.07
CA ASP A 155 17.40 -7.84 -9.36
C ASP A 155 16.73 -9.22 -9.35
N GLN A 156 15.81 -9.45 -8.40
CA GLN A 156 15.12 -10.74 -8.27
C GLN A 156 13.89 -10.85 -9.19
N ALA A 157 13.39 -9.74 -9.72
CA ALA A 157 12.15 -9.67 -10.49
C ALA A 157 10.95 -10.35 -9.80
N HIS A 158 10.95 -10.37 -8.46
CA HIS A 158 9.96 -11.08 -7.65
C HIS A 158 9.62 -10.28 -6.38
N LEU A 159 8.37 -10.40 -5.90
CA LEU A 159 7.82 -9.57 -4.81
C LEU A 159 7.88 -10.24 -3.43
N SER A 160 8.13 -11.55 -3.37
CA SER A 160 8.10 -12.31 -2.11
C SER A 160 9.27 -13.24 -1.92
#